data_AF-A0AAU6X6M6-F1
#
_entry.id   AF-A0AAU6X6M6-F1
#
_cell.length_a   1.000
_cell.length_b   1.000
_cell.length_c   1.000
_cell.angle_alpha   90.00
_cell.angle_beta   90.00
_cell.angle_gamma   90.00
#
_symmetry.space_group_name_H-M   'P 1'
#
loop_
_entity.id
_entity.type
_entity.pdbx_description
1 polymer ?
#
loop_
_entity_poly.entity_id
_entity_poly.type
_entity_poly.pdbx_seq_one_letter_code
_entity_poly.pdbx_strand_id
1 'polypeptide(L)'
;MKKILMLFALCFSLFAAKAQSLIKDDAVDNQSQRMVFQQWDQNKFYPKAGFLSLNPYYWLVWGLFDPNYHKTDIRPLSANGQQTQRLALVATMNGIDNRYKLQSDTARNTALSQIALQSGLLSDADPLWLLYYKQQFNPLLNYTPVSILGGLSPQVSGKLVSEGLYGWYTGELDKLKERLNGARSTDMDRGSRIMAYYRMLNDYKNLSSVWAIRTSTAQMTLDMAAHQQALQKGTVIIPNWTPNSDVQIANKIIMNAKY
;
A
#
# COMPACT_ATOMS: atom_id res chain seq x y z
N MET A 1 19.96 -110.88 -10.31
CA MET A 1 20.13 -110.03 -9.12
C MET A 1 20.49 -108.58 -9.43
N LYS A 2 21.46 -108.26 -10.31
CA LYS A 2 21.84 -106.87 -10.66
C LYS A 2 20.68 -105.98 -11.16
N LYS A 3 19.77 -106.52 -11.99
CA LYS A 3 18.61 -105.76 -12.53
C LYS A 3 17.57 -105.38 -11.46
N ILE A 4 17.41 -106.21 -10.42
CA ILE A 4 16.49 -105.96 -9.30
C ILE A 4 17.08 -104.87 -8.38
N LEU A 5 18.39 -104.91 -8.15
CA LEU A 5 19.09 -103.87 -7.39
C LEU A 5 19.01 -102.50 -8.09
N MET A 6 19.17 -102.48 -9.42
CA MET A 6 18.99 -101.26 -10.23
C MET A 6 17.55 -100.72 -10.15
N LEU A 7 16.55 -101.59 -10.18
CA LEU A 7 15.15 -101.20 -10.06
C LEU A 7 14.85 -100.59 -8.68
N PHE A 8 15.41 -101.18 -7.61
CA PHE A 8 15.28 -100.64 -6.26
C PHE A 8 15.99 -99.28 -6.09
N ALA A 9 17.18 -99.11 -6.68
CA ALA A 9 17.89 -97.84 -6.67
C ALA A 9 17.13 -96.75 -7.46
N LEU A 10 16.53 -97.12 -8.59
CA LEU A 10 15.70 -96.21 -9.38
C LEU A 10 14.43 -95.79 -8.61
N CYS A 11 13.74 -96.74 -7.97
CA CYS A 11 12.58 -96.44 -7.13
C CYS A 11 12.92 -95.52 -5.95
N PHE A 12 14.08 -95.70 -5.30
CA PHE A 12 14.53 -94.81 -4.22
C PHE A 12 14.84 -93.39 -4.72
N SER A 13 15.37 -93.25 -5.94
CA SER A 13 15.66 -91.94 -6.54
C SER A 13 14.39 -91.13 -6.85
N LEU A 14 13.27 -91.79 -7.16
CA LEU A 14 11.99 -91.13 -7.42
C LEU A 14 11.36 -90.54 -6.14
N PHE A 15 11.65 -91.08 -4.95
CA PHE A 15 11.19 -90.51 -3.68
C PHE A 15 12.00 -89.29 -3.22
N ALA A 16 13.21 -89.09 -3.75
CA ALA A 16 14.07 -87.95 -3.41
C ALA A 16 13.78 -86.68 -4.23
N ALA A 17 12.95 -86.76 -5.27
CA ALA A 17 12.61 -85.63 -6.14
C ALA A 17 11.43 -84.80 -5.58
N LYS A 18 11.63 -84.14 -4.44
CA LYS A 18 10.76 -83.03 -3.98
C LYS A 18 11.43 -81.72 -4.36
N ALA A 19 11.17 -81.23 -5.57
CA ALA A 19 11.99 -80.17 -6.16
C ALA A 19 11.68 -78.75 -5.68
N GLN A 20 10.48 -78.43 -5.19
CA GLN A 20 10.14 -77.07 -4.77
C GLN A 20 9.11 -77.09 -3.63
N SER A 21 9.49 -76.52 -2.49
CA SER A 21 8.58 -76.14 -1.42
C SER A 21 8.43 -74.63 -1.41
N LEU A 22 7.21 -74.13 -1.21
CA LEU A 22 6.99 -72.71 -0.92
C LEU A 22 7.80 -72.36 0.34
N ILE A 23 8.81 -71.49 0.22
CA ILE A 23 9.52 -70.95 1.39
C ILE A 23 8.57 -69.95 2.03
N LYS A 24 7.85 -70.41 3.05
CA LYS A 24 7.07 -69.54 3.92
C LYS A 24 7.75 -69.52 5.28
N ASP A 25 8.37 -68.40 5.60
CA ASP A 25 8.98 -68.16 6.90
C ASP A 25 8.15 -67.13 7.65
N ASP A 26 7.39 -67.61 8.64
CA ASP A 26 6.57 -66.77 9.48
C ASP A 26 7.44 -65.73 10.24
N ALA A 27 8.73 -65.98 10.48
CA ALA A 27 9.63 -65.02 11.12
C ALA A 27 9.83 -63.78 10.23
N VAL A 28 10.16 -64.00 8.96
CA VAL A 28 10.41 -62.94 7.97
C VAL A 28 9.12 -62.21 7.62
N ASP A 29 8.01 -62.94 7.47
CA ASP A 29 6.69 -62.36 7.24
C ASP A 29 6.28 -61.47 8.42
N ASN A 30 6.42 -61.94 9.66
CA ASN A 30 6.07 -61.14 10.83
C ASN A 30 7.01 -59.94 11.02
N GLN A 31 8.30 -60.06 10.70
CA GLN A 31 9.26 -58.95 10.79
C GLN A 31 8.95 -57.86 9.74
N SER A 32 8.67 -58.24 8.49
CA SER A 32 8.35 -57.27 7.44
C SER A 32 7.03 -56.53 7.70
N GLN A 33 6.02 -57.22 8.21
CA GLN A 33 4.73 -56.63 8.61
C GLN A 33 4.89 -55.56 9.70
N ARG A 34 5.86 -55.76 10.60
CA ARG A 34 6.19 -54.87 11.72
C ARG A 34 7.00 -53.64 11.33
N MET A 35 7.49 -53.52 10.09
CA MET A 35 8.34 -52.39 9.71
C MET A 35 7.59 -51.19 9.14
N VAL A 36 6.42 -51.36 8.50
CA VAL A 36 5.87 -50.31 7.63
C VAL A 36 4.39 -49.96 7.87
N PHE A 37 3.46 -50.91 7.90
CA PHE A 37 2.01 -50.56 7.90
C PHE A 37 1.10 -51.41 8.81
N GLN A 38 1.39 -52.69 9.07
CA GLN A 38 0.47 -53.52 9.85
C GLN A 38 0.58 -53.23 11.34
N GLN A 39 -0.54 -53.35 12.08
CA GLN A 39 -0.60 -53.13 13.53
C GLN A 39 0.49 -53.94 14.25
N TRP A 40 1.22 -53.27 15.15
CA TRP A 40 2.21 -53.95 15.99
C TRP A 40 1.49 -54.91 16.93
N ASP A 41 1.56 -56.21 16.64
CA ASP A 41 0.90 -57.24 17.43
C ASP A 41 1.94 -58.10 18.14
N GLN A 42 2.04 -57.95 19.45
CA GLN A 42 2.96 -58.74 20.30
C GLN A 42 2.69 -60.26 20.17
N ASN A 43 1.44 -60.67 19.96
CA ASN A 43 1.03 -62.07 19.95
C ASN A 43 1.41 -62.80 18.65
N LYS A 44 1.69 -62.04 17.58
CA LYS A 44 2.20 -62.53 16.29
C LYS A 44 3.72 -62.50 16.20
N PHE A 45 4.42 -62.48 17.33
CA PHE A 45 5.89 -62.48 17.33
C PHE A 45 6.42 -63.89 17.10
N TYR A 46 7.44 -64.04 16.25
CA TYR A 46 8.14 -65.30 16.01
C TYR A 46 9.65 -65.02 15.85
N PRO A 47 10.53 -65.87 16.39
CA PRO A 47 10.26 -67.04 17.24
C PRO A 47 9.67 -66.65 18.61
N LYS A 48 8.79 -67.50 19.17
CA LYS A 48 8.23 -67.31 20.53
C LYS A 48 9.12 -67.94 21.58
N ALA A 49 9.08 -67.43 22.80
CA ALA A 49 9.57 -68.15 23.96
C ALA A 49 8.84 -69.51 24.05
N GLY A 50 9.59 -70.61 24.07
CA GLY A 50 9.03 -71.97 24.15
C GLY A 50 8.38 -72.27 25.51
N PHE A 51 7.87 -73.50 25.70
CA PHE A 51 7.50 -73.97 27.03
C PHE A 51 8.74 -73.88 27.95
N LEU A 52 8.62 -73.22 29.11
CA LEU A 52 9.74 -72.85 29.98
C LEU A 52 10.79 -71.92 29.34
N SER A 53 10.40 -71.18 28.30
CA SER A 53 11.28 -70.32 27.49
C SER A 53 12.40 -71.05 26.75
N LEU A 54 12.35 -72.37 26.54
CA LEU A 54 13.48 -73.16 26.03
C LEU A 54 13.71 -73.10 24.49
N ASN A 55 13.20 -72.10 23.77
CA ASN A 55 13.39 -72.03 22.32
C ASN A 55 14.78 -71.45 21.98
N PRO A 56 15.71 -72.23 21.41
CA PRO A 56 17.07 -71.75 21.13
C PRO A 56 17.09 -70.61 20.10
N TYR A 57 16.21 -70.65 19.10
CA TYR A 57 16.13 -69.59 18.09
C TYR A 57 15.65 -68.26 18.68
N TYR A 58 14.77 -68.31 19.68
CA TYR A 58 14.35 -67.11 20.41
C TYR A 58 15.51 -66.51 21.21
N TRP A 59 16.27 -67.32 21.96
CA TRP A 59 17.37 -66.83 22.78
C TRP A 59 18.54 -66.28 21.98
N LEU A 60 18.89 -66.94 20.86
CA LEU A 60 20.02 -66.53 20.03
C LEU A 60 19.87 -65.13 19.45
N VAL A 61 18.64 -64.67 19.18
CA VAL A 61 18.38 -63.38 18.52
C VAL A 61 17.73 -62.38 19.46
N TRP A 62 16.69 -62.79 20.20
CA TRP A 62 15.83 -61.87 20.94
C TRP A 62 16.00 -61.98 22.45
N GLY A 63 16.01 -63.21 23.00
CA GLY A 63 16.06 -63.40 24.45
C GLY A 63 17.33 -62.86 25.12
N LEU A 64 18.50 -62.97 24.46
CA LEU A 64 19.78 -62.48 24.99
C LEU A 64 20.06 -61.01 24.66
N PHE A 65 19.78 -60.58 23.43
CA PHE A 65 20.23 -59.28 22.91
C PHE A 65 19.15 -58.19 22.94
N ASP A 66 17.88 -58.53 22.75
CA ASP A 66 16.77 -57.57 22.80
C ASP A 66 15.47 -58.22 23.31
N PRO A 67 15.40 -58.51 24.62
CA PRO A 67 14.28 -59.23 25.21
C PRO A 67 12.97 -58.43 25.17
N ASN A 68 13.04 -57.12 24.96
CA ASN A 68 11.88 -56.22 24.95
C ASN A 68 11.43 -55.83 23.54
N TYR A 69 12.16 -56.22 22.49
CA TYR A 69 11.84 -55.92 21.09
C TYR A 69 10.35 -56.09 20.78
N HIS A 70 9.76 -57.21 21.17
CA HIS A 70 8.37 -57.55 20.89
C HIS A 70 7.32 -56.71 21.64
N LYS A 71 7.71 -56.03 22.74
CA LYS A 71 6.80 -55.30 23.63
C LYS A 71 6.60 -53.84 23.21
N THR A 72 7.58 -53.24 22.56
CA THR A 72 7.55 -51.82 22.17
C THR A 72 7.33 -51.68 20.67
N ASP A 73 6.34 -50.90 20.28
CA ASP A 73 6.11 -50.58 18.87
C ASP A 73 7.17 -49.61 18.35
N ILE A 74 8.16 -50.14 17.63
CA ILE A 74 9.26 -49.37 17.05
C ILE A 74 8.98 -48.83 15.64
N ARG A 75 7.74 -48.99 15.14
CA ARG A 75 7.41 -48.52 13.79
C ARG A 75 7.62 -47.01 13.69
N PRO A 76 8.40 -46.54 12.69
CA PRO A 76 8.64 -45.11 12.54
C PRO A 76 7.35 -44.30 12.33
N LEU A 77 6.34 -44.90 11.71
CA LEU A 77 5.03 -44.32 11.41
C LEU A 77 3.92 -44.74 12.42
N SER A 78 4.26 -45.34 13.56
CA SER A 78 3.25 -45.54 14.62
C SER A 78 2.76 -44.19 15.18
N ALA A 79 1.69 -44.21 15.97
CA ALA A 79 1.15 -42.98 16.58
C ALA A 79 2.21 -42.20 17.38
N ASN A 80 3.10 -42.92 18.08
CA ASN A 80 4.22 -42.34 18.83
C ASN A 80 5.56 -42.50 18.11
N GLY A 81 5.56 -42.91 16.84
CA GLY A 81 6.75 -43.18 16.06
C GLY A 81 7.53 -41.91 15.72
N GLN A 82 8.84 -42.05 15.52
CA GLN A 82 9.72 -40.91 15.28
C GLN A 82 9.35 -40.11 14.02
N GLN A 83 8.86 -40.76 12.95
CA GLN A 83 8.47 -40.07 11.72
C GLN A 83 7.13 -39.35 11.85
N THR A 84 6.16 -39.93 12.58
CA THR A 84 4.90 -39.24 12.89
C THR A 84 5.15 -37.99 13.71
N GLN A 85 6.02 -38.05 14.73
CA GLN A 85 6.42 -36.88 15.51
C GLN A 85 7.11 -35.82 14.65
N ARG A 86 8.02 -36.24 13.73
CA ARG A 86 8.66 -35.32 12.78
C ARG A 86 7.67 -34.67 11.84
N LEU A 87 6.72 -35.40 11.28
CA LEU A 87 5.68 -34.86 10.41
C LEU A 87 4.79 -33.86 11.16
N ALA A 88 4.41 -34.17 12.40
CA ALA A 88 3.67 -33.25 13.26
C ALA A 88 4.48 -31.96 13.51
N LEU A 89 5.76 -32.08 13.83
CA LEU A 89 6.65 -30.93 14.01
C LEU A 89 6.81 -30.12 12.71
N VAL A 90 6.96 -30.77 11.56
CA VAL A 90 7.03 -30.09 10.26
C VAL A 90 5.71 -29.35 9.97
N ALA A 91 4.55 -29.94 10.29
CA ALA A 91 3.26 -29.28 10.12
C ALA A 91 3.14 -28.04 11.03
N THR A 92 3.60 -28.11 12.28
CA THR A 92 3.61 -26.94 13.17
C THR A 92 4.61 -25.88 12.72
N MET A 93 5.80 -26.28 12.26
CA MET A 93 6.80 -25.38 11.66
C MET A 93 6.25 -24.69 10.41
N ASN A 94 5.62 -25.42 9.49
CA ASN A 94 4.94 -24.85 8.34
C ASN A 94 3.86 -23.82 8.75
N GLY A 95 3.12 -24.09 9.83
CA GLY A 95 2.16 -23.15 10.39
C GLY A 95 2.80 -21.89 10.98
N ILE A 96 3.99 -22.02 11.59
CA ILE A 96 4.80 -20.90 12.07
C ILE A 96 5.35 -20.08 10.90
N ASP A 97 5.94 -20.74 9.90
CA ASP A 97 6.51 -20.09 8.72
C ASP A 97 5.46 -19.32 7.92
N ASN A 98 4.25 -19.88 7.78
CA ASN A 98 3.14 -19.18 7.14
C ASN A 98 2.72 -17.92 7.91
N ARG A 99 2.78 -17.92 9.25
CA ARG A 99 2.49 -16.73 10.06
C ARG A 99 3.60 -15.68 9.91
N TYR A 100 4.87 -16.09 9.90
CA TYR A 100 5.98 -15.18 9.63
C TYR A 100 5.87 -14.55 8.24
N LYS A 101 5.52 -15.34 7.22
CA LYS A 101 5.26 -14.86 5.87
C LYS A 101 4.13 -13.84 5.86
N LEU A 102 2.99 -14.14 6.48
CA LEU A 102 1.86 -13.23 6.57
C LEU A 102 2.24 -11.92 7.28
N GLN A 103 3.00 -11.99 8.37
CA GLN A 103 3.49 -10.80 9.08
C GLN A 103 4.42 -9.96 8.21
N SER A 104 5.35 -10.60 7.49
CA SER A 104 6.26 -9.93 6.56
C SER A 104 5.49 -9.28 5.41
N ASP A 105 4.52 -9.98 4.83
CA ASP A 105 3.67 -9.46 3.75
C ASP A 105 2.83 -8.27 4.25
N THR A 106 2.28 -8.37 5.47
CA THR A 106 1.54 -7.28 6.11
C THR A 106 2.45 -6.07 6.34
N ALA A 107 3.63 -6.26 6.92
CA ALA A 107 4.59 -5.18 7.16
C ALA A 107 5.01 -4.49 5.84
N ARG A 108 5.27 -5.28 4.80
CA ARG A 108 5.57 -4.76 3.45
C ARG A 108 4.41 -3.94 2.90
N ASN A 109 3.19 -4.46 2.94
CA ASN A 109 2.02 -3.78 2.39
C ASN A 109 1.71 -2.50 3.17
N THR A 110 1.84 -2.53 4.50
CA THR A 110 1.72 -1.33 5.34
C THR A 110 2.80 -0.31 4.99
N ALA A 111 4.06 -0.71 4.85
CA ALA A 111 5.15 0.19 4.48
C ALA A 111 4.92 0.83 3.11
N LEU A 112 4.53 0.04 2.10
CA LEU A 112 4.19 0.55 0.77
C LEU A 112 3.02 1.54 0.81
N SER A 113 1.98 1.25 1.60
CA SER A 113 0.85 2.16 1.80
C SER A 113 1.28 3.47 2.47
N GLN A 114 2.11 3.40 3.52
CA GLN A 114 2.63 4.58 4.20
C GLN A 114 3.52 5.43 3.29
N ILE A 115 4.40 4.81 2.51
CA ILE A 115 5.20 5.49 1.49
C ILE A 115 4.28 6.17 0.48
N ALA A 116 3.23 5.49 0.02
CA ALA A 116 2.30 6.07 -0.95
C ALA A 116 1.53 7.28 -0.38
N LEU A 117 1.15 7.25 0.90
CA LEU A 117 0.45 8.35 1.56
C LEU A 117 1.36 9.56 1.83
N GLN A 118 2.64 9.30 2.10
CA GLN A 118 3.61 10.35 2.42
C GLN A 118 4.30 10.91 1.19
N SER A 119 4.46 10.12 0.13
CA SER A 119 5.30 10.51 -0.99
C SER A 119 4.74 11.68 -1.78
N GLY A 120 5.56 12.70 -1.99
CA GLY A 120 5.23 13.83 -2.88
C GLY A 120 5.12 13.41 -4.34
N LEU A 121 5.79 12.32 -4.74
CA LEU A 121 5.76 11.79 -6.11
C LEU A 121 4.36 11.37 -6.57
N LEU A 122 3.48 11.00 -5.63
CA LEU A 122 2.11 10.58 -5.91
C LEU A 122 1.09 11.72 -5.74
N SER A 123 1.54 12.94 -5.45
CA SER A 123 0.63 14.09 -5.23
C SER A 123 -0.27 14.40 -6.43
N ASP A 124 0.19 14.10 -7.65
CA ASP A 124 -0.56 14.28 -8.89
C ASP A 124 -1.74 13.32 -9.02
N ALA A 125 -1.64 12.16 -8.36
CA ALA A 125 -2.68 11.15 -8.30
C ALA A 125 -3.54 11.27 -7.03
N ASP A 126 -3.32 12.27 -6.16
CA ASP A 126 -4.19 12.48 -4.99
C ASP A 126 -5.61 12.82 -5.46
N PRO A 127 -6.63 12.03 -5.08
CA PRO A 127 -8.00 12.28 -5.47
C PRO A 127 -8.48 13.70 -5.12
N LEU A 128 -8.10 14.22 -3.96
CA LEU A 128 -8.55 15.56 -3.54
C LEU A 128 -7.87 16.67 -4.33
N TRP A 129 -6.62 16.46 -4.75
CA TRP A 129 -5.93 17.35 -5.66
C TRP A 129 -6.68 17.41 -7.00
N LEU A 130 -6.97 16.26 -7.59
CA LEU A 130 -7.64 16.15 -8.88
C LEU A 130 -9.06 16.72 -8.87
N LEU A 131 -9.83 16.43 -7.81
CA LEU A 131 -11.25 16.82 -7.71
C LEU A 131 -11.47 18.29 -7.36
N TYR A 132 -10.55 18.90 -6.61
CA TYR A 132 -10.76 20.26 -6.08
C TYR A 132 -9.57 21.19 -6.37
N TYR A 133 -8.42 20.92 -5.77
CA TYR A 133 -7.34 21.90 -5.73
C TYR A 133 -6.73 22.22 -7.10
N LYS A 134 -6.63 21.23 -8.00
CA LYS A 134 -6.12 21.42 -9.36
C LYS A 134 -6.92 22.49 -10.11
N GLN A 135 -8.24 22.49 -9.99
CA GLN A 135 -9.09 23.48 -10.62
C GLN A 135 -8.95 24.85 -9.94
N GLN A 136 -8.93 24.87 -8.60
CA GLN A 136 -8.83 26.12 -7.82
C GLN A 136 -7.50 26.84 -8.05
N PHE A 137 -6.40 26.10 -8.22
CA PHE A 137 -5.08 26.65 -8.51
C PHE A 137 -4.81 26.86 -10.01
N ASN A 138 -5.74 26.52 -10.90
CA ASN A 138 -5.53 26.70 -12.34
C ASN A 138 -5.14 28.15 -12.73
N PRO A 139 -5.78 29.20 -12.18
CA PRO A 139 -5.37 30.58 -12.44
C PRO A 139 -3.97 30.92 -11.92
N LEU A 140 -3.49 30.26 -10.86
CA LEU A 140 -2.14 30.44 -10.32
C LEU A 140 -1.10 29.65 -11.13
N LEU A 141 -1.44 28.45 -11.60
CA LEU A 141 -0.52 27.58 -12.33
C LEU A 141 -0.27 28.07 -13.75
N ASN A 142 -1.32 28.59 -14.40
CA ASN A 142 -1.36 28.91 -15.83
C ASN A 142 -1.68 30.39 -16.11
N TYR A 143 -1.17 31.31 -15.28
CA TYR A 143 -1.36 32.73 -15.55
C TYR A 143 -0.51 33.19 -16.74
N THR A 144 -1.02 34.16 -17.49
CA THR A 144 -0.33 34.85 -18.58
C THR A 144 -0.55 36.36 -18.44
N PRO A 145 0.24 37.21 -19.12
CA PRO A 145 -0.02 38.65 -19.14
C PRO A 145 -1.45 38.97 -19.60
N VAL A 146 -1.96 38.23 -20.58
CA VAL A 146 -3.33 38.38 -21.10
C VAL A 146 -4.37 38.00 -20.06
N SER A 147 -4.17 36.92 -19.28
CA SER A 147 -5.14 36.54 -18.24
C SER A 147 -5.19 37.51 -17.07
N ILE A 148 -4.11 38.24 -16.80
CA ILE A 148 -4.03 39.23 -15.70
C ILE A 148 -4.54 40.60 -16.14
N LEU A 149 -4.15 41.06 -17.33
CA LEU A 149 -4.39 42.43 -17.80
C LEU A 149 -5.54 42.54 -18.82
N GLY A 150 -5.95 41.44 -19.46
CA GLY A 150 -6.86 41.46 -20.61
C GLY A 150 -8.27 42.00 -20.33
N GLY A 151 -8.68 42.04 -19.06
CA GLY A 151 -9.96 42.65 -18.65
C GLY A 151 -9.89 44.15 -18.36
N LEU A 152 -8.71 44.78 -18.48
CA LEU A 152 -8.48 46.17 -18.11
C LEU A 152 -8.34 47.06 -19.36
N SER A 153 -8.66 48.35 -19.21
CA SER A 153 -8.41 49.31 -20.29
C SER A 153 -6.91 49.44 -20.56
N PRO A 154 -6.49 49.78 -21.80
CA PRO A 154 -5.09 49.97 -22.13
C PRO A 154 -4.39 51.02 -21.25
N GLN A 155 -5.11 52.07 -20.86
CA GLN A 155 -4.61 53.15 -20.01
C GLN A 155 -4.32 52.66 -18.58
N VAL A 156 -5.24 51.87 -17.99
CA VAL A 156 -5.01 51.24 -16.68
C VAL A 156 -3.87 50.25 -16.74
N SER A 157 -3.84 49.41 -17.77
CA SER A 157 -2.79 48.40 -17.95
C SER A 157 -1.41 49.05 -18.05
N GLY A 158 -1.28 50.11 -18.85
CA GLY A 158 -0.05 50.90 -18.96
C GLY A 158 0.38 51.49 -17.62
N LYS A 159 -0.56 52.06 -16.86
CA LYS A 159 -0.30 52.63 -15.54
C LYS A 159 0.20 51.58 -14.55
N LEU A 160 -0.48 50.43 -14.45
CA LEU A 160 -0.10 49.34 -13.55
C LEU A 160 1.28 48.76 -13.86
N VAL A 161 1.66 48.73 -15.14
CA VAL A 161 3.00 48.32 -15.58
C VAL A 161 4.03 49.39 -15.20
N SER A 162 3.75 50.67 -15.48
CA SER A 162 4.69 51.78 -15.18
C SER A 162 4.93 51.98 -13.68
N GLU A 163 3.91 51.74 -12.85
CA GLU A 163 4.00 51.85 -11.38
C GLU A 163 4.62 50.60 -10.74
N GLY A 164 4.97 49.58 -11.52
CA GLY A 164 5.58 48.34 -11.02
C GLY A 164 4.60 47.39 -10.31
N LEU A 165 3.32 47.73 -10.25
CA LEU A 165 2.28 46.92 -9.59
C LEU A 165 2.10 45.55 -10.28
N TYR A 166 2.18 45.53 -11.61
CA TYR A 166 2.14 44.28 -12.38
C TYR A 166 3.34 43.36 -12.06
N GLY A 167 4.54 43.93 -11.99
CA GLY A 167 5.76 43.18 -11.65
C GLY A 167 5.73 42.64 -10.23
N TRP A 168 5.25 43.43 -9.26
CA TRP A 168 5.02 42.98 -7.90
C TRP A 168 4.02 41.81 -7.84
N TYR A 169 2.88 41.93 -8.52
CA TYR A 169 1.83 40.93 -8.48
C TYR A 169 2.28 39.60 -9.10
N THR A 170 2.92 39.64 -10.27
CA THR A 170 3.47 38.45 -10.93
C THR A 170 4.57 37.78 -10.10
N GLY A 171 5.47 38.58 -9.49
CA GLY A 171 6.49 38.04 -8.59
C GLY A 171 5.89 37.36 -7.35
N GLU A 172 4.78 37.85 -6.82
CA GLU A 172 4.10 37.21 -5.68
C GLU A 172 3.35 35.93 -6.10
N LEU A 173 2.77 35.90 -7.30
CA LEU A 173 2.21 34.68 -7.89
C LEU A 173 3.29 33.61 -8.10
N ASP A 174 4.49 33.98 -8.56
CA ASP A 174 5.59 33.04 -8.76
C ASP A 174 6.07 32.41 -7.45
N LYS A 175 6.26 33.21 -6.40
CA LYS A 175 6.60 32.67 -5.07
C LYS A 175 5.53 31.70 -4.57
N LEU A 176 4.26 32.03 -4.77
CA LEU A 176 3.17 31.17 -4.34
C LEU A 176 3.11 29.87 -5.15
N LYS A 177 3.37 29.95 -6.46
CA LYS A 177 3.49 28.79 -7.35
C LYS A 177 4.67 27.90 -6.96
N GLU A 178 5.82 28.49 -6.63
CA GLU A 178 7.00 27.77 -6.15
C GLU A 178 6.70 27.03 -4.84
N ARG A 179 6.10 27.72 -3.86
CA ARG A 179 5.67 27.11 -2.59
C ARG A 179 4.70 25.95 -2.82
N LEU A 180 3.73 26.11 -3.73
CA LEU A 180 2.78 25.06 -4.09
C LEU A 180 3.48 23.84 -4.71
N ASN A 181 4.40 24.06 -5.64
CA ASN A 181 5.18 22.98 -6.24
C ASN A 181 6.10 22.29 -5.22
N GLY A 182 6.67 23.04 -4.28
CA GLY A 182 7.42 22.50 -3.14
C GLY A 182 6.55 21.59 -2.27
N ALA A 183 5.35 22.03 -1.90
CA ALA A 183 4.41 21.22 -1.12
C ALA A 183 3.92 19.96 -1.86
N ARG A 184 3.84 20.01 -3.20
CA ARG A 184 3.48 18.85 -4.02
C ARG A 184 4.61 17.83 -4.11
N SER A 185 5.83 18.28 -4.34
CA SER A 185 6.99 17.41 -4.59
C SER A 185 7.63 16.85 -3.31
N THR A 186 7.42 17.49 -2.16
CA THR A 186 8.05 17.07 -0.90
C THR A 186 7.28 15.92 -0.25
N ASP A 187 8.03 14.98 0.33
CA ASP A 187 7.50 13.92 1.16
C ASP A 187 6.97 14.49 2.48
N MET A 188 5.67 14.35 2.69
CA MET A 188 4.97 14.82 3.88
C MET A 188 3.68 14.04 4.06
N ASP A 189 3.17 13.97 5.29
CA ASP A 189 1.87 13.38 5.54
C ASP A 189 0.77 14.06 4.70
N ARG A 190 -0.18 13.25 4.23
CA ARG A 190 -1.27 13.70 3.37
C ARG A 190 -2.07 14.83 4.03
N GLY A 191 -2.34 14.75 5.33
CA GLY A 191 -3.06 15.79 6.07
C GLY A 191 -2.29 17.11 6.09
N SER A 192 -0.98 17.06 6.30
CA SER A 192 -0.11 18.24 6.22
C SER A 192 -0.12 18.88 4.82
N ARG A 193 -0.09 18.06 3.76
CA ARG A 193 -0.15 18.53 2.38
C ARG A 193 -1.47 19.24 2.07
N ILE A 194 -2.60 18.66 2.51
CA ILE A 194 -3.93 19.28 2.35
C ILE A 194 -4.00 20.63 3.07
N MET A 195 -3.47 20.70 4.30
CA MET A 195 -3.41 21.96 5.04
C MET A 195 -2.52 23.00 4.34
N ALA A 196 -1.41 22.58 3.74
CA ALA A 196 -0.56 23.45 2.93
C ALA A 196 -1.33 24.01 1.73
N TYR A 197 -2.06 23.17 1.00
CA TYR A 197 -2.92 23.60 -0.11
C TYR A 197 -3.99 24.59 0.33
N TYR A 198 -4.67 24.32 1.43
CA TYR A 198 -5.68 25.23 1.97
C TYR A 198 -5.10 26.61 2.28
N ARG A 199 -3.95 26.66 2.96
CA ARG A 199 -3.27 27.93 3.29
C ARG A 199 -2.84 28.68 2.04
N MET A 200 -2.21 28.00 1.08
CA MET A 200 -1.78 28.61 -0.18
C MET A 200 -2.96 29.11 -1.02
N LEU A 201 -4.09 28.41 -0.99
CA LEU A 201 -5.30 28.86 -1.67
C LEU A 201 -5.87 30.13 -1.01
N ASN A 202 -5.80 30.22 0.32
CA ASN A 202 -6.19 31.42 1.04
C ASN A 202 -5.24 32.60 0.74
N ASP A 203 -3.93 32.35 0.73
CA ASP A 203 -2.91 33.32 0.32
C ASP A 203 -3.20 33.84 -1.11
N TYR A 204 -3.53 32.94 -2.04
CA TYR A 204 -3.91 33.30 -3.42
C TYR A 204 -5.16 34.20 -3.45
N LYS A 205 -6.21 33.84 -2.71
CA LYS A 205 -7.44 34.64 -2.63
C LYS A 205 -7.16 36.05 -2.11
N ASN A 206 -6.37 36.16 -1.05
CA ASN A 206 -5.96 37.45 -0.49
C ASN A 206 -5.14 38.26 -1.50
N LEU A 207 -4.19 37.62 -2.19
CA LEU A 207 -3.39 38.29 -3.22
C LEU A 207 -4.26 38.79 -4.38
N SER A 208 -5.23 37.98 -4.82
CA SER A 208 -6.17 38.36 -5.89
C SER A 208 -7.09 39.52 -5.49
N SER A 209 -7.51 39.59 -4.22
CA SER A 209 -8.34 40.70 -3.74
C SER A 209 -7.54 42.00 -3.64
N VAL A 210 -6.29 41.93 -3.18
CA VAL A 210 -5.38 43.09 -3.18
C VAL A 210 -5.13 43.59 -4.60
N TRP A 211 -4.94 42.68 -5.56
CA TRP A 211 -4.84 43.04 -6.97
C TRP A 211 -6.10 43.76 -7.48
N ALA A 212 -7.28 43.21 -7.23
CA ALA A 212 -8.55 43.81 -7.63
C ALA A 212 -8.77 45.22 -7.03
N ILE A 213 -8.36 45.44 -5.78
CA ILE A 213 -8.42 46.76 -5.14
C ILE A 213 -7.45 47.73 -5.82
N ARG A 214 -6.20 47.31 -6.07
CA ARG A 214 -5.18 48.15 -6.70
C ARG A 214 -5.55 48.52 -8.14
N THR A 215 -6.11 47.59 -8.91
CA THR A 215 -6.58 47.85 -10.28
C THR A 215 -7.76 48.83 -10.28
N SER A 216 -8.73 48.65 -9.37
CA SER A 216 -9.86 49.57 -9.20
C SER A 216 -9.41 50.98 -8.79
N THR A 217 -8.43 51.08 -7.88
CA THR A 217 -7.87 52.36 -7.45
C THR A 217 -7.10 53.04 -8.59
N ALA A 218 -6.37 52.29 -9.40
CA ALA A 218 -5.67 52.81 -10.58
C ALA A 218 -6.66 53.40 -11.59
N GLN A 219 -7.78 52.70 -11.86
CA GLN A 219 -8.88 53.19 -12.69
C GLN A 219 -9.50 54.47 -12.11
N MET A 220 -9.88 54.46 -10.84
CA MET A 220 -10.47 55.64 -10.18
C MET A 220 -9.54 56.86 -10.23
N THR A 221 -8.24 56.67 -10.06
CA THR A 221 -7.26 57.75 -10.14
C THR A 221 -7.13 58.31 -11.57
N LEU A 222 -7.22 57.45 -12.59
CA LEU A 222 -7.24 57.90 -13.99
C LEU A 222 -8.52 58.68 -14.30
N ASP A 223 -9.66 58.23 -13.81
CA ASP A 223 -10.93 58.92 -13.99
C ASP A 223 -10.91 60.29 -13.31
N MET A 224 -10.42 60.37 -12.07
CA MET A 224 -10.26 61.64 -11.35
C MET A 224 -9.30 62.59 -12.08
N ALA A 225 -8.18 62.09 -12.59
CA ALA A 225 -7.23 62.89 -13.36
C ALA A 225 -7.86 63.42 -14.67
N ALA A 226 -8.66 62.60 -15.36
CA ALA A 226 -9.38 63.01 -16.55
C ALA A 226 -10.42 64.10 -16.25
N HIS A 227 -11.19 63.95 -15.15
CA HIS A 227 -12.15 64.97 -14.70
C HIS A 227 -11.46 66.28 -14.33
N GLN A 228 -10.33 66.23 -13.61
CA GLN A 228 -9.57 67.42 -13.24
C GLN A 228 -9.03 68.16 -14.47
N GLN A 229 -8.51 67.43 -15.47
CA GLN A 229 -8.07 68.02 -16.73
C GLN A 229 -9.23 68.66 -17.51
N ALA A 230 -10.40 68.03 -17.52
CA ALA A 230 -11.60 68.58 -18.17
C ALA A 230 -12.05 69.89 -17.50
N LEU A 231 -11.98 69.96 -16.17
CA LEU A 231 -12.26 71.17 -15.40
C LEU A 231 -11.25 72.29 -15.70
N GLN A 232 -9.95 71.97 -15.72
CA GLN A 232 -8.89 72.95 -16.04
C GLN A 232 -8.99 73.50 -17.46
N LYS A 233 -9.42 72.68 -18.42
CA LYS A 233 -9.63 73.10 -19.82
C LYS A 233 -10.94 73.88 -20.03
N GLY A 234 -11.76 74.06 -18.99
CA GLY A 234 -13.05 74.75 -19.10
C GLY A 234 -14.08 74.01 -19.96
N THR A 235 -13.83 72.75 -20.29
CA THR A 235 -14.68 71.93 -21.16
C THR A 235 -15.87 71.28 -20.45
N VAL A 236 -15.95 71.44 -19.12
CA VAL A 236 -17.08 70.92 -18.32
C VAL A 236 -18.24 71.90 -18.42
N ILE A 237 -19.26 71.52 -19.19
CA ILE A 237 -20.54 72.22 -19.21
C ILE A 237 -21.27 71.85 -17.92
N ILE A 238 -21.47 72.82 -17.02
CA ILE A 238 -22.31 72.62 -15.83
C ILE A 238 -23.77 72.63 -16.32
N PRO A 239 -24.48 71.50 -16.28
CA PRO A 239 -25.87 71.47 -16.73
C PRO A 239 -26.70 72.38 -15.81
N ASN A 240 -27.51 73.27 -16.40
CA ASN A 240 -28.39 74.21 -15.70
C ASN A 240 -27.70 75.33 -14.91
N TRP A 241 -26.40 75.58 -15.11
CA TRP A 241 -25.78 76.79 -14.56
C TRP A 241 -26.17 78.00 -15.41
N THR A 242 -26.73 79.02 -14.76
CA THR A 242 -27.00 80.32 -15.36
C THR A 242 -26.45 81.38 -14.41
N PRO A 243 -26.11 82.60 -14.86
CA PRO A 243 -25.63 83.65 -13.94
C PRO A 243 -26.59 83.93 -12.76
N ASN A 244 -27.88 83.61 -12.92
CA ASN A 244 -28.89 83.75 -11.87
C ASN A 244 -29.00 82.54 -10.93
N SER A 245 -28.42 81.38 -11.25
CA SER A 245 -28.50 80.19 -10.40
C SER A 245 -27.79 80.40 -9.07
N ASP A 246 -26.65 81.10 -9.08
CA ASP A 246 -25.85 81.31 -7.87
C ASP A 246 -26.57 82.23 -6.88
N VAL A 247 -27.27 83.25 -7.39
CA VAL A 247 -28.14 84.13 -6.61
C VAL A 247 -29.33 83.35 -6.04
N GLN A 248 -29.95 82.46 -6.82
CA GLN A 248 -31.06 81.63 -6.35
C GLN A 248 -30.64 80.64 -5.26
N ILE A 249 -29.45 80.04 -5.38
CA ILE A 249 -28.89 79.14 -4.37
C ILE A 249 -28.59 79.91 -3.08
N ALA A 250 -27.94 81.07 -3.18
CA ALA A 250 -27.64 81.92 -2.03
C ALA A 250 -28.93 82.34 -1.29
N ASN A 251 -29.95 82.78 -2.03
CA ASN A 251 -31.25 83.12 -1.45
C ASN A 251 -31.93 81.91 -0.79
N LYS A 252 -31.84 80.73 -1.40
CA LYS A 252 -32.40 79.48 -0.84
C LYS A 252 -31.68 79.06 0.45
N ILE A 253 -30.37 79.29 0.56
CA ILE A 253 -29.60 79.03 1.79
C ILE A 253 -30.01 80.03 2.88
N ILE A 254 -30.12 81.32 2.54
CA ILE A 254 -30.55 82.37 3.50
C ILE A 254 -31.97 82.11 3.99
N MET A 255 -32.90 81.71 3.12
CA MET A 255 -34.29 81.37 3.50
C MET A 255 -34.39 80.11 4.36
N ASN A 256 -33.48 79.14 4.18
CA ASN A 256 -33.48 77.90 4.95
C ASN A 256 -32.55 77.93 6.18
N ALA A 257 -31.74 78.99 6.32
CA ALA A 257 -30.94 79.22 7.52
C ALA A 257 -31.89 79.64 8.65
N LYS A 258 -32.25 78.66 9.49
CA LYS A 258 -32.90 78.95 10.78
C LYS A 258 -31.86 79.54 11.72
N TYR A 259 -32.04 80.82 12.07
CA TYR A 259 -31.42 81.43 13.25
C TYR A 259 -32.20 81.03 14.50
#